data_AF-A0A3M0ZKP1-F1
#
_entry.id   AF-A0A3M0ZKP1-F1
#
_cell.length_a   1.000
_cell.length_b   1.000
_cell.length_c   1.000
_cell.angle_alpha   90.00
_cell.angle_beta   90.00
_cell.angle_gamma   90.00
#
_symmetry.space_group_name_H-M   'P 1'
#
loop_
_entity.id
_entity.type
_entity.pdbx_description
1 polymer ?
#
loop_
_entity_poly.entity_id
_entity_poly.type
_entity_poly.pdbx_seq_one_letter_code
_entity_poly.pdbx_strand_id
1 'polypeptide(L)' 'GTRPVFRNGKWSDATLYEMDELRPGNVIKGLAVVEAPNTTLFIPEGWQARIDEYKIYWLSQGGER' A
#
# COMPACT_ATOMS: atom_id res chain seq x y z
N GLY A 1 2.42 10.87 -4.42
CA GLY A 1 1.25 11.64 -4.88
C GLY A 1 -0.03 10.96 -4.44
N THR A 2 -1.19 11.35 -4.99
CA THR A 2 -2.45 10.61 -4.78
C THR A 2 -3.12 10.29 -6.12
N ARG A 3 -3.93 9.22 -6.15
CA ARG A 3 -4.74 8.83 -7.31
C ARG A 3 -6.12 8.35 -6.86
N PRO A 4 -7.22 8.81 -7.50
CA PRO A 4 -8.54 8.28 -7.24
C PRO A 4 -8.62 6.79 -7.56
N VAL A 5 -9.15 6.01 -6.63
CA VAL A 5 -9.46 4.59 -6.82
C VAL A 5 -10.92 4.35 -6.48
N PHE A 6 -11.57 3.47 -7.23
CA PHE A 6 -12.97 3.10 -7.01
C PHE A 6 -13.05 1.72 -6.36
N ARG A 7 -13.67 1.64 -5.18
CA ARG A 7 -13.91 0.39 -4.47
C ARG A 7 -15.20 0.49 -3.67
N ASN A 8 -15.97 -0.60 -3.62
CA ASN A 8 -17.21 -0.69 -2.83
C ASN A 8 -18.21 0.45 -3.12
N GLY A 9 -18.33 0.87 -4.39
CA GLY A 9 -19.27 1.92 -4.77
C GLY A 9 -18.82 3.35 -4.46
N LYS A 10 -17.59 3.55 -3.98
CA LYS A 10 -17.06 4.86 -3.56
C LYS A 10 -15.70 5.14 -4.22
N TRP A 11 -15.50 6.40 -4.60
CA TRP A 11 -14.19 6.94 -4.96
C TRP A 11 -13.47 7.43 -3.70
N SER A 12 -12.21 7.06 -3.55
CA SER A 12 -11.30 7.53 -2.50
C SER A 12 -9.92 7.81 -3.10
N ASP A 13 -9.17 8.73 -2.51
CA ASP A 13 -7.80 9.03 -2.95
C ASP A 13 -6.80 8.08 -2.29
N ALA A 14 -6.14 7.24 -3.10
CA ALA A 14 -5.05 6.38 -2.64
C ALA A 14 -3.72 7.12 -2.67
N THR A 15 -2.88 6.88 -1.67
CA THR A 15 -1.49 7.37 -1.69
C THR A 15 -0.65 6.54 -2.67
N LEU A 16 0.16 7.21 -3.50
CA LEU A 16 1.07 6.55 -4.44
C LEU A 16 2.48 6.45 -3.86
N TYR A 17 3.08 5.27 -4.01
CA TYR A 17 4.47 4.99 -3.67
C TYR A 17 5.20 4.35 -4.85
N GLU A 18 6.42 4.79 -5.12
CA GLU A 18 7.35 4.09 -6.01
C GLU A 18 8.05 2.99 -5.21
N MET A 19 7.94 1.74 -5.65
CA MET A 19 8.43 0.57 -4.92
C MET A 19 9.94 0.63 -4.67
N ASP A 20 10.69 1.19 -5.63
CA ASP A 20 12.15 1.29 -5.57
C ASP A 20 12.65 2.33 -4.55
N GLU A 21 11.79 3.25 -4.11
CA GLU A 21 12.11 4.26 -3.10
C GLU A 21 11.89 3.75 -1.66
N LEU A 22 11.12 2.66 -1.51
CA LEU A 22 10.78 2.08 -0.23
C LEU A 22 11.93 1.28 0.36
N ARG A 23 12.06 1.37 1.69
CA ARG A 23 13.18 0.80 2.45
C ARG A 23 12.70 -0.24 3.46
N PRO A 24 13.55 -1.20 3.84
CA PRO A 24 13.33 -2.03 5.01
C PRO A 24 12.89 -1.22 6.23
N GLY A 25 11.88 -1.72 6.94
CA GLY A 25 11.28 -1.04 8.10
C GLY A 25 10.18 -0.04 7.76
N ASN A 26 9.98 0.35 6.49
CA ASN A 26 8.81 1.14 6.11
C ASN A 26 7.50 0.36 6.38
N VAL A 27 6.48 1.10 6.80
CA VAL A 27 5.12 0.60 6.98
C VAL A 27 4.19 1.52 6.21
N ILE A 28 3.45 0.95 5.26
CA ILE A 28 2.41 1.64 4.49
C ILE A 28 1.07 1.24 5.08
N LYS A 29 0.26 2.23 5.47
CA LYS A 29 -1.03 2.02 6.13
C LYS A 29 -2.16 2.57 5.28
N GLY A 30 -3.27 1.86 5.26
CA GLY A 30 -4.50 2.30 4.61
C GLY A 30 -4.40 2.31 3.10
N LEU A 31 -5.25 3.13 2.48
CA LEU A 31 -5.48 3.13 1.04
C LEU A 31 -4.25 3.62 0.25
N ALA A 32 -3.54 2.70 -0.38
CA ALA A 32 -2.33 2.99 -1.14
C ALA A 32 -2.19 2.13 -2.41
N VAL A 33 -1.48 2.66 -3.39
CA VAL A 33 -1.01 1.91 -4.56
C VAL A 33 0.51 2.04 -4.62
N VAL A 34 1.20 0.91 -4.55
CA VAL A 34 2.66 0.82 -4.70
C VAL A 34 2.97 0.33 -6.10
N GLU A 35 3.70 1.11 -6.88
CA GLU A 35 3.98 0.83 -8.29
C GLU A 35 5.44 0.46 -8.50
N ALA A 36 5.68 -0.45 -9.42
CA ALA A 36 6.99 -0.73 -9.99
C ALA A 36 6.81 -0.94 -11.50
N PRO A 37 7.90 -0.94 -12.30
CA PRO A 37 7.80 -1.07 -13.76
C PRO A 37 7.05 -2.33 -14.24
N ASN A 38 7.00 -3.40 -13.44
CA ASN A 38 6.44 -4.69 -13.80
C ASN A 38 5.37 -5.22 -12.83
N THR A 39 4.99 -4.45 -11.81
CA THR A 39 3.97 -4.87 -10.84
C THR A 39 3.28 -3.70 -10.16
N THR A 40 2.14 -3.96 -9.55
CA THR A 40 1.39 -2.99 -8.76
C THR A 40 0.80 -3.69 -7.55
N LEU A 41 1.13 -3.20 -6.36
CA LEU A 41 0.58 -3.69 -5.10
C LEU A 41 -0.45 -2.68 -4.58
N PHE A 42 -1.72 -3.10 -4.55
CA PHE A 42 -2.80 -2.32 -3.96
C PHE A 42 -3.00 -2.69 -2.49
N ILE A 43 -3.01 -1.68 -1.62
CA ILE A 43 -3.25 -1.82 -0.18
C ILE A 43 -4.61 -1.15 0.11
N PRO A 44 -5.67 -1.93 0.43
CA PRO A 44 -6.98 -1.38 0.74
C PRO A 44 -7.03 -0.62 2.07
N GLU A 45 -8.09 0.17 2.27
CA GLU A 45 -8.44 0.68 3.61
C GLU A 45 -8.52 -0.47 4.63
N GLY A 46 -8.01 -0.23 5.85
CA GLY A 46 -7.93 -1.24 6.92
C GLY A 46 -6.80 -2.26 6.78
N TRP A 47 -5.98 -2.18 5.73
CA TRP A 47 -4.79 -3.00 5.55
C TRP A 47 -3.52 -2.20 5.77
N GLN A 48 -2.43 -2.92 5.98
CA GLN A 48 -1.08 -2.37 5.98
C GLN A 48 -0.11 -3.32 5.31
N ALA A 49 0.97 -2.77 4.77
CA ALA A 49 2.14 -3.51 4.30
C ALA A 49 3.37 -3.08 5.10
N ARG A 50 4.10 -4.04 5.67
CA ARG A 50 5.42 -3.81 6.28
C ARG A 50 6.49 -4.42 5.40
N ILE A 51 7.58 -3.69 5.19
CA ILE A 51 8.74 -4.17 4.44
C ILE A 51 9.78 -4.67 5.43
N ASP A 52 10.17 -5.94 5.32
CA ASP A 52 11.25 -6.50 6.15
C ASP A 52 12.65 -6.21 5.58
N GLU A 53 13.68 -6.73 6.25
CA GLU A 53 15.08 -6.58 5.87
C GLU A 53 15.43 -7.20 4.50
N TYR A 54 14.64 -8.17 4.04
CA TYR A 54 14.81 -8.84 2.76
C TYR A 54 13.94 -8.23 1.64
N LYS A 55 13.33 -7.06 1.90
CA LYS A 55 12.37 -6.40 1.01
C LYS A 55 11.13 -7.25 0.68
N ILE A 56 10.73 -8.14 1.59
CA ILE A 56 9.46 -8.85 1.50
C ILE A 56 8.37 -7.95 2.06
N TYR A 57 7.28 -7.79 1.30
CA TYR A 57 6.11 -7.01 1.66
C TYR A 57 5.12 -7.89 2.40
N TRP A 58 5.00 -7.71 3.71
CA TRP A 58 4.07 -8.44 4.57
C TRP A 58 2.75 -7.69 4.65
N LEU A 59 1.73 -8.20 3.96
CA LEU A 59 0.37 -7.69 4.06
C LEU A 59 -0.32 -8.23 5.31
N SER A 60 -0.97 -7.35 6.05
CA SER A 60 -1.81 -7.71 7.18
C SER A 60 -3.01 -6.79 7.26
N GLN A 61 -4.14 -7.33 7.73
CA GLN A 61 -5.30 -6.53 8.06
C GLN A 61 -5.07 -5.93 9.45
N GLY A 62 -4.99 -4.61 9.52
CA GLY A 62 -5.02 -3.90 10.79
C GLY A 62 -6.46 -3.86 11.26
N GLY A 63 -6.88 -4.88 12.03
CA GLY A 63 -8.15 -4.81 12.74
C GLY A 63 -8.07 -3.66 13.75
N GLU A 64 -8.83 -2.59 13.53
CA GLU A 64 -9.40 -1.85 14.65
C GLU A 64 -10.28 -2.86 15.42
N ARG A 65 -9.77 -3.31 16.57
CA ARG A 65 -10.62 -3.65 17.69
C ARG A 65 -10.63 -2.45 18.62
#